data_AF-A0A087U718-F1
#
_entry.id   AF-A0A087U718-F1
#
_cell.length_a   1.000
_cell.length_b   1.000
_cell.length_c   1.000
_cell.angle_alpha   90.00
_cell.angle_beta   90.00
_cell.angle_gamma   90.00
#
_symmetry.space_group_name_H-M   'P 1'
#
loop_
_entity.id
_entity.type
_entity.pdbx_description
1 polymer ?
#
loop_
_entity_poly.entity_id
_entity_poly.type
_entity_poly.pdbx_seq_one_letter_code
_entity_poly.pdbx_strand_id
1 'polypeptide(L)' 'MKCLIPIIGKYSKLDLTNKKLFYTSIIRPIMCYASPAWAAAKDSDIQKLQIIQNKYLHIITNAHKLCAKRPLTS' A
#
# COMPACT_ATOMS: atom_id res chain seq x y z
N MET A 1 -10.77 4.00 3.43
CA MET A 1 -9.42 4.63 3.49
C MET A 1 -9.35 5.97 2.73
N LYS A 2 -10.41 6.80 2.71
CA LYS A 2 -10.40 8.08 1.96
C LYS A 2 -9.83 9.25 2.78
N CYS A 3 -9.99 9.22 4.11
CA CYS A 3 -9.54 10.29 5.00
C CYS A 3 -8.01 10.36 5.19
N LEU A 4 -7.30 9.25 4.95
CA LEU A 4 -5.84 9.17 5.09
C LEU A 4 -5.10 9.73 3.86
N ILE A 5 -5.77 9.76 2.71
CA ILE A 5 -5.21 10.22 1.42
C ILE A 5 -4.73 11.68 1.46
N PRO A 6 -5.48 12.66 2.01
CA PRO A 6 -4.99 14.05 2.08
C PRO A 6 -3.79 14.24 3.02
N ILE A 7 -3.68 13.45 4.09
CA ILE A 7 -2.57 13.53 5.07
C ILE A 7 -1.28 12.94 4.48
N ILE A 8 -1.43 11.90 3.68
CA ILE A 8 -0.32 11.15 3.07
C ILE A 8 0.03 11.68 1.67
N GLY A 9 -0.87 12.44 1.05
CA GLY A 9 -0.77 12.98 -0.30
C GLY A 9 0.37 13.99 -0.51
N LYS A 10 0.64 14.27 -1.80
CA LYS A 10 1.74 15.09 -2.33
C LYS A 10 1.83 16.51 -1.73
N TYR A 11 0.73 17.03 -1.18
CA TYR A 11 0.63 18.40 -0.63
C TYR A 11 0.84 18.49 0.88
N SER A 12 0.97 17.36 1.57
CA SER A 12 1.22 17.35 3.02
C SER A 12 2.70 17.63 3.31
N LYS A 13 2.99 18.68 4.08
CA LYS A 13 4.32 19.05 4.61
C LYS A 13 4.89 18.03 5.62
N LEU A 14 4.29 16.84 5.74
CA LEU A 14 4.78 15.77 6.59
C LEU A 14 6.02 15.13 5.98
N ASP A 15 7.08 15.06 6.77
CA ASP A 15 8.32 14.35 6.44
C ASP A 15 8.04 12.89 6.03
N LEU A 16 8.85 12.36 5.09
CA LEU A 16 8.69 11.01 4.56
C LEU A 16 8.68 9.96 5.69
N THR A 17 9.43 10.22 6.76
CA THR A 17 9.52 9.37 7.96
C THR A 17 8.18 9.26 8.67
N ASN A 18 7.44 10.37 8.80
CA ASN A 18 6.14 10.37 9.45
C ASN A 18 5.10 9.65 8.60
N LYS A 19 5.13 9.84 7.27
CA LYS A 19 4.27 9.09 6.34
C LYS A 19 4.53 7.59 6.41
N LYS A 20 5.81 7.18 6.51
CA LYS A 20 6.20 5.79 6.70
C LYS A 20 5.71 5.24 8.04
N LEU A 21 5.84 6.00 9.12
CA LEU A 21 5.37 5.60 10.45
C LEU A 21 3.86 5.34 10.46
N PHE A 22 3.07 6.26 9.90
CA PHE A 22 1.62 6.10 9.73
C PHE A 22 1.25 4.88 8.88
N TYR A 23 1.98 4.65 7.78
CA TYR A 23 1.78 3.46 6.95
C TYR A 23 2.05 2.18 7.75
N THR A 24 3.14 2.13 8.51
CA THR A 24 3.48 0.95 9.31
C THR A 24 2.56 0.75 10.52
N SER A 25 2.03 1.80 11.13
CA SER A 25 1.21 1.70 12.33
C SER A 25 -0.26 1.40 12.03
N ILE A 26 -0.81 1.86 10.90
CA ILE A 26 -2.23 1.71 10.57
C ILE A 26 -2.45 0.71 9.43
N ILE A 27 -1.70 0.84 8.32
CA ILE A 27 -1.95 0.01 7.13
C ILE A 27 -1.44 -1.41 7.37
N ARG A 28 -0.27 -1.57 8.00
CA ARG A 28 0.31 -2.89 8.30
C ARG A 28 -0.60 -3.80 9.15
N PRO A 29 -1.20 -3.35 10.28
CA PRO A 29 -2.11 -4.21 11.02
C PRO A 29 -3.40 -4.52 10.25
N ILE A 30 -3.97 -3.56 9.49
CA ILE A 30 -5.15 -3.84 8.65
C ILE A 30 -4.86 -4.96 7.63
N MET A 31 -3.69 -4.92 6.98
CA MET A 31 -3.27 -6.00 6.08
C MET A 31 -3.05 -7.32 6.82
N CYS A 32 -2.49 -7.29 8.03
CA CYS A 32 -2.25 -8.48 8.85
C CYS A 32 -3.57 -9.15 9.25
N TYR A 33 -4.55 -8.37 9.71
CA TYR A 33 -5.88 -8.86 10.05
C TYR A 33 -6.66 -9.37 8.83
N ALA A 34 -6.45 -8.78 7.65
CA ALA A 34 -7.05 -9.24 6.40
C ALA A 34 -6.33 -10.45 5.78
N SER A 35 -5.15 -10.85 6.29
CA SER A 35 -4.34 -11.92 5.72
C SER A 35 -5.07 -13.27 5.60
N PRO A 36 -5.85 -13.74 6.60
CA PRO A 36 -6.62 -14.97 6.46
C PRO A 36 -7.72 -14.88 5.39
N ALA A 37 -8.34 -13.71 5.24
CA ALA A 37 -9.35 -13.48 4.21
C ALA A 37 -8.74 -13.44 2.80
N TRP A 38 -7.50 -12.96 2.66
CA TRP A 38 -6.77 -12.99 1.40
C TRP A 38 -6.24 -14.37 1.04
N ALA A 39 -5.91 -15.20 2.04
CA ALA A 39 -5.50 -16.58 1.79
C ALA A 39 -6.61 -17.41 1.12
N ALA A 40 -7.88 -17.04 1.33
CA ALA A 40 -9.04 -17.64 0.67
C ALA A 40 -9.50 -16.87 -0.60
N ALA A 41 -8.86 -15.75 -0.94
CA ALA A 41 -9.23 -14.91 -2.07
C ALA A 41 -8.55 -15.37 -3.37
N LYS A 42 -9.20 -15.14 -4.51
CA LYS A 42 -8.63 -15.46 -5.83
C LYS A 42 -7.41 -14.58 -6.12
N ASP A 43 -6.42 -15.13 -6.80
CA ASP A 43 -5.21 -14.40 -7.22
C ASP A 43 -5.53 -13.11 -7.99
N SER A 44 -6.62 -13.10 -8.77
CA SER A 44 -7.09 -11.93 -9.50
C SER A 44 -7.42 -10.74 -8.60
N ASP A 45 -7.95 -10.99 -7.41
CA ASP A 45 -8.35 -9.94 -6.47
C ASP A 45 -7.16 -9.44 -5.66
N ILE A 46 -6.22 -10.33 -5.35
CA ILE A 46 -4.92 -9.98 -4.75
C ILE A 46 -4.12 -9.08 -5.72
N GLN A 47 -4.10 -9.40 -7.01
CA GLN A 47 -3.43 -8.58 -8.03
C GLN A 47 -4.02 -7.16 -8.13
N LYS A 48 -5.35 -7.01 -8.07
CA LYS A 48 -6.00 -5.68 -8.03
C LYS A 48 -5.57 -4.88 -6.80
N LEU A 49 -5.50 -5.52 -5.63
CA LEU A 49 -5.01 -4.92 -4.39
C LEU A 49 -3.55 -4.45 -4.51
N GLN A 50 -2.67 -5.26 -5.11
CA GLN A 50 -1.27 -4.90 -5.35
C GLN A 50 -1.13 -3.69 -6.29
N ILE A 51 -1.93 -3.62 -7.36
CA ILE A 51 -1.93 -2.48 -8.28
C ILE A 51 -2.32 -1.19 -7.54
N ILE A 52 -3.36 -1.24 -6.71
CA ILE A 52 -3.81 -0.11 -5.91
C ILE A 52 -2.71 0.31 -4.91
N GLN A 53 -2.10 -0.65 -4.19
CA GLN A 53 -1.02 -0.37 -3.25
C GLN A 53 0.19 0.29 -3.92
N ASN A 54 0.61 -0.21 -5.09
CA ASN A 54 1.70 0.39 -5.85
C ASN A 54 1.38 1.82 -6.29
N LYS A 55 0.14 2.10 -6.68
CA LYS A 55 -0.30 3.45 -7.04
C LYS A 55 -0.24 4.41 -5.86
N TYR A 56 -0.64 3.96 -4.67
CA TYR A 56 -0.51 4.76 -3.44
C TYR A 56 0.95 4.97 -3.04
N LEU A 57 1.78 3.92 -3.06
CA LEU A 57 3.20 4.03 -2.73
C LEU A 57 3.92 5.03 -3.66
N HIS A 58 3.54 5.06 -4.94
CA HIS A 58 4.04 6.02 -5.90
C HIS A 58 3.64 7.46 -5.55
N ILE A 59 2.38 7.70 -5.18
CA ILE A 59 1.90 9.03 -4.73
C ILE A 59 2.65 9.51 -3.48
N ILE A 60 3.01 8.59 -2.57
CA ILE A 60 3.73 8.90 -1.34
C ILE A 60 5.19 9.25 -1.60
N THR A 61 5.84 8.44 -2.44
CA THR A 61 7.30 8.49 -2.59
C THR A 61 7.74 9.40 -3.74
N ASN A 62 6.81 9.84 -4.62
CA ASN A 62 7.15 10.49 -5.91
C ASN A 62 8.21 9.70 -6.71
N ALA A 63 8.40 8.41 -6.40
CA ALA A 63 9.52 7.62 -6.89
C ALA A 63 9.16 6.98 -8.22
N HIS A 64 10.01 7.19 -9.22
CA HIS A 64 9.88 6.62 -10.55
C HIS A 64 9.76 5.08 -10.50
N LYS A 65 8.86 4.57 -11.34
CA LYS A 65 8.35 3.19 -11.42
C LYS A 65 9.48 2.14 -11.43
N LEU A 66 9.73 1.46 -10.30
CA LEU A 66 10.55 0.24 -10.29
C LEU A 66 9.68 -0.96 -10.66
N CYS A 67 10.00 -1.53 -11.82
CA CYS A 67 9.43 -2.76 -12.35
C CYS A 67 9.80 -3.93 -11.41
N ALA A 68 8.84 -4.48 -10.67
CA ALA A 68 9.00 -5.79 -10.04
C ALA A 68 7.64 -6.49 -10.03
N LYS A 69 7.36 -7.24 -11.10
CA LYS A 69 6.44 -8.37 -11.00
C LYS A 69 7.14 -9.40 -10.11
N ARG A 70 6.70 -9.53 -8.86
CA ARG A 70 7.12 -10.67 -8.03
C ARG A 70 6.14 -11.80 -8.35
N PRO A 71 6.55 -12.88 -9.04
CA PRO A 71 5.68 -14.02 -9.23
C PRO A 71 5.50 -14.67 -7.85
N LEU A 72 4.28 -14.59 -7.30
CA LEU A 72 3.90 -15.42 -6.17
C LEU A 72 3.87 -16.86 -6.69
N THR A 73 4.96 -17.57 -6.44
CA THR A 73 5.09 -19.02 -6.64
C THR A 73 4.99 -19.66 -5.27
N SER A 74 3.87 -20.32 -5.00
CA SER A 74 3.73 -21.69 -4.46
C SER A 74 2.26 -21.91 -4.12
#